data_AF-A0A963BER7-F1
#
_entry.id   AF-A0A963BER7-F1
#
_cell.length_a   1.000
_cell.length_b   1.000
_cell.length_c   1.000
_cell.angle_alpha   90.00
_cell.angle_beta   90.00
_cell.angle_gamma   90.00
#
_symmetry.space_group_name_H-M   'P 1'
#
loop_
_entity.id
_entity.type
_entity.pdbx_description
1 polymer ?
#
loop_
_entity_poly.entity_id
_entity_poly.type
_entity_poly.pdbx_seq_one_letter_code
_entity_poly.pdbx_strand_id
1 'polypeptide(L)'
;MRQDLAAGLRDIRGLDAPGWWPPAPGWWILAAALMALLWFAWRWYRVRAMRKEYWRRDAYDRLMALKRDRRQLGSKAAAGQLSELLRRMALARCGRRECAGLAGDHWLQWLRDHDPRGFDWPRKGQLLKTLPYAPNDLEGDGRELRPLINAAIRWVVSEAPQRRKRAKKRRRGGV
;
A
#
# COMPACT_ATOMS: atom_id res chain seq x y z
N MET A 1 72.10 1.30 -60.18
CA MET A 1 70.66 0.98 -60.36
C MET A 1 70.17 -0.10 -59.39
N ARG A 2 70.38 0.08 -58.08
CA ARG A 2 69.82 -0.81 -57.02
C ARG A 2 69.34 -0.03 -55.79
N GLN A 3 69.34 1.31 -55.85
CA GLN A 3 69.00 2.17 -54.72
C GLN A 3 67.54 2.65 -54.75
N ASP A 4 66.81 2.40 -55.84
CA ASP A 4 65.42 2.86 -56.02
C ASP A 4 64.36 1.93 -55.41
N LEU A 5 64.74 0.74 -54.94
CA LEU A 5 63.80 -0.21 -54.31
C LEU A 5 63.40 0.23 -52.89
N ALA A 6 64.27 0.98 -52.19
CA ALA A 6 63.99 1.48 -50.86
C ALA A 6 63.05 2.70 -50.86
N ALA A 7 63.00 3.45 -51.97
CA ALA A 7 62.11 4.61 -52.14
C ALA A 7 60.62 4.21 -52.30
N GLY A 8 60.34 2.93 -52.56
CA GLY A 8 58.99 2.38 -52.70
C GLY A 8 58.41 1.75 -51.44
N LEU A 9 59.18 1.66 -50.35
CA LEU A 9 58.65 1.25 -49.05
C LEU A 9 57.90 2.43 -48.44
N ARG A 10 56.68 2.59 -48.94
CA ARG A 10 55.65 3.42 -48.32
C ARG A 10 55.49 2.91 -46.89
N ASP A 11 56.02 3.69 -45.97
CA ASP A 11 55.84 3.58 -44.52
C ASP A 11 54.37 3.24 -44.25
N ILE A 12 54.10 1.97 -43.94
CA ILE A 12 52.78 1.50 -43.57
C ILE A 12 52.60 2.05 -42.17
N ARG A 13 52.13 3.30 -42.09
CA ARG A 13 51.69 3.93 -40.84
C ARG A 13 50.87 2.87 -40.12
N GLY A 14 51.40 2.40 -39.00
CA GLY A 14 50.72 1.42 -38.16
C GLY A 14 49.31 1.92 -37.98
N LEU A 15 48.34 1.01 -38.13
CA LEU A 15 46.95 1.27 -37.80
C LEU A 15 46.95 1.92 -36.42
N ASP A 16 46.84 3.25 -36.38
CA ASP A 16 46.72 4.01 -35.14
C ASP A 16 45.62 3.28 -34.39
N ALA A 17 45.96 2.69 -33.24
CA ALA A 17 45.04 1.84 -32.50
C ALA A 17 43.73 2.61 -32.44
N PRO A 18 42.60 2.06 -32.95
CA PRO A 18 41.39 2.85 -33.11
C PRO A 18 41.11 3.46 -31.76
N GLY A 19 41.29 4.79 -31.68
CA GLY A 19 41.06 5.54 -30.46
C GLY A 19 39.72 5.07 -29.94
N TRP A 20 39.65 4.73 -28.66
CA TRP A 20 38.54 4.09 -27.95
C TRP A 20 37.22 4.93 -27.97
N TRP A 21 37.01 5.76 -28.98
CA TRP A 21 36.11 6.89 -29.03
C TRP A 21 35.37 6.97 -30.37
N PRO A 22 34.05 7.22 -30.39
CA PRO A 22 33.13 7.23 -29.27
C PRO A 22 32.65 5.80 -28.99
N PRO A 23 32.35 5.42 -27.73
CA PRO A 23 31.56 4.23 -27.48
C PRO A 23 30.31 4.34 -28.37
N ALA A 24 30.14 3.38 -29.27
CA ALA A 24 29.11 3.44 -30.31
C ALA A 24 27.79 3.94 -29.69
N PRO A 25 27.07 4.87 -30.33
CA PRO A 25 25.92 5.57 -29.73
C PRO A 25 24.84 4.65 -29.14
N GLY A 26 24.84 3.37 -29.50
CA GLY A 26 24.07 2.30 -28.86
C GLY A 26 24.26 2.15 -27.34
N TRP A 27 25.44 2.46 -26.78
CA TRP A 27 25.65 2.41 -25.33
C TRP A 27 24.89 3.50 -24.58
N TRP A 28 24.76 4.67 -25.18
CA TRP A 28 23.96 5.75 -24.62
C TRP A 28 22.47 5.39 -24.64
N ILE A 29 22.01 4.73 -25.71
CA ILE A 29 20.66 4.18 -25.79
C ILE A 29 20.44 3.12 -24.71
N LEU A 30 21.41 2.22 -24.51
CA LEU A 30 21.34 1.17 -23.49
C LEU A 30 21.34 1.75 -22.07
N ALA A 31 22.19 2.74 -21.80
CA ALA A 31 22.23 3.46 -20.54
C ALA A 31 20.92 4.21 -20.27
N ALA A 32 20.37 4.91 -21.28
CA ALA A 32 19.09 5.60 -21.18
C ALA A 32 17.94 4.62 -20.93
N ALA A 33 17.92 3.48 -21.63
CA ALA A 33 16.93 2.42 -21.43
C ALA A 33 17.01 1.84 -20.01
N LEU A 34 18.21 1.58 -19.50
CA LEU A 34 18.41 1.10 -18.13
C LEU A 34 17.95 2.14 -17.10
N MET A 35 18.27 3.42 -17.32
CA MET A 35 17.83 4.52 -16.45
C MET A 35 16.31 4.65 -16.43
N ALA A 36 15.66 4.55 -17.60
CA ALA A 36 14.21 4.57 -17.71
C ALA A 36 13.60 3.37 -16.98
N LEU A 37 14.14 2.17 -17.15
CA LEU A 37 13.66 0.96 -16.47
C LEU A 37 13.75 1.10 -14.94
N LEU A 38 14.87 1.60 -14.42
CA LEU A 38 15.06 1.87 -13.00
C LEU A 38 14.09 2.95 -12.49
N TRP A 39 13.87 4.02 -13.27
CA TRP A 39 12.89 5.05 -12.95
C TRP A 39 11.48 4.46 -12.88
N PHE A 40 11.06 3.69 -13.88
CA PHE A 40 9.74 3.05 -13.91
C PHE A 40 9.57 2.06 -12.75
N ALA A 41 10.58 1.25 -12.47
CA ALA A 41 10.58 0.32 -11.34
C ALA A 41 10.46 1.08 -10.01
N TRP A 42 11.23 2.16 -9.83
CA TRP A 42 11.17 3.00 -8.63
C TRP A 42 9.83 3.70 -8.48
N ARG A 43 9.29 4.27 -9.56
CA ARG A 43 7.97 4.90 -9.63
C ARG A 43 6.89 3.89 -9.27
N TRP A 44 6.94 2.69 -9.82
CA TRP A 44 5.97 1.63 -9.55
C TRP A 44 6.02 1.17 -8.09
N TYR A 45 7.22 0.98 -7.54
CA TYR A 45 7.42 0.69 -6.11
C TYR A 45 6.87 1.79 -5.21
N ARG A 46 7.17 3.07 -5.54
CA ARG A 46 6.67 4.24 -4.81
C ARG A 46 5.16 4.34 -4.87
N VAL A 47 4.55 4.15 -6.04
CA VAL A 47 3.08 4.18 -6.20
C VAL A 47 2.43 3.05 -5.40
N ARG A 48 2.98 1.83 -5.40
CA ARG A 48 2.47 0.74 -4.56
C ARG A 48 2.59 1.05 -3.07
N ALA A 49 3.71 1.63 -2.63
CA ALA A 49 3.90 2.03 -1.24
C ALA A 49 2.93 3.16 -0.84
N MET A 50 2.75 4.16 -1.71
CA MET A 50 1.86 5.30 -1.49
C MET A 50 0.39 4.89 -1.48
N ARG A 51 -0.04 3.95 -2.34
CA ARG A 51 -1.42 3.44 -2.34
C ARG A 51 -1.79 2.78 -1.00
N LYS A 52 -0.83 2.07 -0.37
CA LYS A 52 -1.04 1.48 0.97
C LYS A 52 -1.21 2.56 2.05
N GLU A 53 -0.42 3.62 1.99
CA GLU A 53 -0.51 4.73 2.96
C GLU A 53 -1.78 5.57 2.75
N TYR A 54 -2.13 5.86 1.49
CA TYR A 54 -3.27 6.68 1.12
C TYR A 54 -4.60 6.03 1.51
N TRP A 55 -4.78 4.74 1.21
CA TRP A 55 -5.99 4.01 1.58
C TRP A 55 -6.21 3.97 3.10
N ARG A 56 -5.13 3.93 3.89
CA ARG A 56 -5.21 3.95 5.36
C ARG A 56 -5.64 5.31 5.91
N ARG A 57 -5.11 6.40 5.34
CA ARG A 57 -5.54 7.77 5.69
C ARG A 57 -6.99 7.99 5.31
N ASP A 58 -7.38 7.62 4.09
CA ASP A 58 -8.77 7.72 3.62
C ASP A 58 -9.73 6.90 4.51
N ALA A 59 -9.36 5.67 4.88
CA ALA A 59 -10.16 4.86 5.81
C ALA A 59 -10.30 5.50 7.20
N TYR A 60 -9.22 6.09 7.73
CA TYR A 60 -9.24 6.79 9.00
C TYR A 60 -10.11 8.05 8.96
N ASP A 61 -9.97 8.87 7.92
CA ASP A 61 -10.72 10.11 7.76
C ASP A 61 -12.22 9.82 7.62
N ARG A 62 -12.59 8.78 6.85
CA ARG A 62 -13.98 8.31 6.74
C ARG A 62 -14.54 7.81 8.08
N LEU A 63 -13.78 7.06 8.86
CA LEU A 63 -14.21 6.63 10.20
C LEU A 63 -14.39 7.80 11.17
N MET A 64 -13.55 8.84 11.06
CA MET A 64 -13.68 10.05 11.87
C MET A 64 -14.88 10.91 11.45
N ALA A 65 -15.13 11.05 10.15
CA ALA A 65 -16.35 11.67 9.63
C ALA A 65 -17.58 10.91 10.15
N LEU A 66 -17.60 9.59 10.01
CA LEU A 66 -18.68 8.74 10.52
C LEU A 66 -18.92 8.90 12.03
N LYS A 67 -17.85 9.03 12.83
CA LYS A 67 -17.96 9.26 14.27
C LYS A 67 -18.66 10.57 14.61
N ARG A 68 -18.43 11.62 13.82
CA ARG A 68 -19.04 12.96 13.96
C ARG A 68 -20.48 12.94 13.47
N ASP A 69 -20.70 12.42 12.28
CA ASP A 69 -21.94 12.63 11.52
C ASP A 69 -23.01 11.57 11.80
N ARG A 70 -22.69 10.47 12.50
CA ARG A 70 -23.67 9.42 12.86
C ARG A 70 -24.97 9.92 13.49
N ARG A 71 -24.95 11.07 14.19
CA ARG A 71 -26.15 11.63 14.83
C ARG A 71 -27.13 12.19 13.80
N GLN A 72 -26.61 12.57 12.62
CA GLN A 72 -27.37 13.09 11.49
C GLN A 72 -27.67 12.01 10.45
N LEU A 73 -26.76 11.05 10.24
CA LEU A 73 -26.93 9.97 9.25
C LEU A 73 -27.97 8.90 9.63
N GLY A 74 -28.38 8.83 10.90
CA GLY A 74 -29.21 7.74 11.42
C GLY A 74 -28.42 6.45 11.62
N SER A 75 -28.91 5.58 12.51
CA SER A 75 -28.19 4.37 12.94
C SER A 75 -27.95 3.39 11.80
N LYS A 76 -28.91 3.24 10.88
CA LYS A 76 -28.81 2.32 9.74
C LYS A 76 -27.69 2.71 8.77
N ALA A 77 -27.69 3.95 8.30
CA ALA A 77 -26.66 4.41 7.37
C ALA A 77 -25.27 4.38 8.03
N ALA A 78 -25.20 4.73 9.32
CA ALA A 78 -23.95 4.67 10.06
C ALA A 78 -23.40 3.23 10.21
N ALA A 79 -24.27 2.26 10.50
CA ALA A 79 -23.91 0.85 10.56
C ALA A 79 -23.47 0.29 9.19
N GLY A 80 -24.18 0.66 8.12
CA GLY A 80 -23.85 0.28 6.75
C GLY A 80 -22.48 0.79 6.32
N GLN A 81 -22.20 2.08 6.51
CA GLN A 81 -20.89 2.67 6.21
C GLN A 81 -19.77 2.04 7.05
N LEU A 82 -20.01 1.77 8.34
CA LEU A 82 -19.02 1.10 9.18
C LEU A 82 -18.71 -0.32 8.67
N SER A 83 -19.75 -1.09 8.35
CA SER A 83 -19.62 -2.47 7.83
C SER A 83 -18.86 -2.48 6.50
N GLU A 84 -19.18 -1.56 5.60
CA GLU A 84 -18.49 -1.41 4.32
C GLU A 84 -17.00 -1.04 4.51
N LEU A 85 -16.70 -0.09 5.40
CA LEU A 85 -15.32 0.30 5.70
C LEU A 85 -14.53 -0.88 6.28
N LEU A 86 -15.10 -1.64 7.22
CA LEU A 86 -14.49 -2.84 7.78
C LEU A 86 -14.25 -3.93 6.73
N ARG A 87 -15.18 -4.14 5.80
CA ARG A 87 -14.99 -5.08 4.68
C ARG A 87 -13.88 -4.64 3.74
N ARG A 88 -13.80 -3.34 3.42
CA ARG A 88 -12.69 -2.79 2.63
C ARG A 88 -11.36 -2.98 3.37
N MET A 89 -11.34 -2.85 4.69
CA MET A 89 -10.15 -3.10 5.51
C MET A 89 -9.73 -4.57 5.52
N ALA A 90 -10.68 -5.48 5.67
CA ALA A 90 -10.43 -6.91 5.54
C ALA A 90 -9.84 -7.22 4.16
N LEU A 91 -10.46 -6.73 3.09
CA LEU A 91 -10.02 -6.95 1.71
C LEU A 91 -8.60 -6.45 1.44
N ALA A 92 -8.23 -5.30 2.01
CA ALA A 92 -6.88 -4.76 1.90
C ALA A 92 -5.83 -5.62 2.63
N ARG A 93 -6.25 -6.43 3.61
CA ARG A 93 -5.39 -7.25 4.47
C ARG A 93 -5.29 -8.72 4.04
N CYS A 94 -6.42 -9.43 3.93
CA CYS A 94 -6.47 -10.85 3.53
C CYS A 94 -6.37 -11.06 2.02
N GLY A 95 -6.57 -10.01 1.21
CA GLY A 95 -6.63 -10.14 -0.24
C GLY A 95 -7.89 -10.87 -0.70
N ARG A 96 -8.26 -10.69 -1.98
CA ARG A 96 -9.59 -11.07 -2.48
C ARG A 96 -9.95 -12.55 -2.33
N ARG A 97 -8.97 -13.45 -2.25
CA ARG A 97 -9.19 -14.91 -2.16
C ARG A 97 -9.65 -15.36 -0.79
N GLU A 98 -9.04 -14.86 0.28
CA GLU A 98 -9.38 -15.26 1.65
C GLU A 98 -10.65 -14.55 2.15
N CYS A 99 -10.89 -13.32 1.70
CA CYS A 99 -12.04 -12.56 2.18
C CYS A 99 -13.38 -12.94 1.49
N ALA A 100 -13.36 -13.72 0.39
CA ALA A 100 -14.57 -14.10 -0.36
C ALA A 100 -15.54 -15.01 0.43
N GLY A 101 -15.05 -15.72 1.46
CA GLY A 101 -15.87 -16.55 2.35
C GLY A 101 -16.27 -15.89 3.66
N LEU A 102 -15.84 -14.64 3.92
CA LEU A 102 -16.09 -13.96 5.20
C LEU A 102 -17.49 -13.33 5.19
N ALA A 103 -18.50 -14.13 5.52
CA ALA A 103 -19.87 -13.70 5.75
C ALA A 103 -20.35 -14.10 7.16
N GLY A 104 -21.36 -13.39 7.67
CA GLY A 104 -22.02 -13.78 8.91
C GLY A 104 -21.07 -13.79 10.13
N ASP A 105 -21.16 -14.83 10.95
CA ASP A 105 -20.38 -14.95 12.20
C ASP A 105 -18.89 -15.17 11.94
N HIS A 106 -18.54 -15.85 10.86
CA HIS A 106 -17.14 -16.03 10.45
C HIS A 106 -16.44 -14.69 10.21
N TRP A 107 -17.17 -13.68 9.71
CA TRP A 107 -16.63 -12.34 9.56
C TRP A 107 -16.33 -11.66 10.90
N LEU A 108 -17.23 -11.75 11.88
CA LEU A 108 -17.01 -11.18 13.21
C LEU A 108 -15.89 -11.91 13.97
N GLN A 109 -15.77 -13.22 13.76
CA GLN A 109 -14.71 -14.02 14.35
C GLN A 109 -13.35 -13.67 13.75
N TRP A 110 -13.28 -13.53 12.42
CA TRP A 110 -12.08 -13.04 11.74
C TRP A 110 -11.67 -11.65 12.22
N LEU A 111 -12.63 -10.73 12.45
CA LEU A 111 -12.37 -9.40 13.01
C LEU A 111 -11.76 -9.49 14.42
N ARG A 112 -12.24 -10.40 15.27
CA ARG A 112 -11.64 -10.65 16.60
C ARG A 112 -10.21 -11.12 16.48
N ASP A 113 -9.94 -12.09 15.61
CA ASP A 113 -8.61 -12.68 15.44
C ASP A 113 -7.59 -11.68 14.88
N HIS A 114 -8.06 -10.70 14.10
CA HIS A 114 -7.23 -9.69 13.45
C HIS A 114 -7.23 -8.32 14.17
N ASP A 115 -7.97 -8.17 15.27
CA ASP A 115 -7.98 -6.97 16.10
C ASP A 115 -6.86 -7.05 17.16
N PRO A 116 -5.84 -6.19 17.08
CA PRO A 116 -4.70 -6.20 18.00
C PRO A 116 -5.07 -5.83 19.45
N ARG A 117 -6.30 -5.41 19.73
CA ARG A 117 -6.79 -5.15 21.09
C ARG A 117 -7.89 -6.12 21.55
N GLY A 118 -8.24 -7.11 20.74
CA GLY A 118 -9.20 -8.15 21.12
C GLY A 118 -10.59 -7.59 21.46
N PHE A 119 -11.10 -6.62 20.71
CA PHE A 119 -12.48 -6.18 20.89
C PHE A 119 -13.44 -7.35 20.62
N ASP A 120 -14.51 -7.43 21.41
CA ASP A 120 -15.49 -8.52 21.30
C ASP A 120 -16.46 -8.29 20.12
N TRP A 121 -15.94 -8.43 18.90
CA TRP A 121 -16.69 -8.27 17.65
C TRP A 121 -17.86 -9.25 17.52
N PRO A 122 -17.74 -10.56 17.83
CA PRO A 122 -18.86 -11.51 17.72
C PRO A 122 -20.04 -11.16 18.61
N ARG A 123 -19.83 -10.58 19.79
CA ARG A 123 -20.92 -10.23 20.71
C ARG A 123 -21.49 -8.85 20.43
N LYS A 124 -20.65 -7.85 20.19
CA LYS A 124 -21.08 -6.44 20.03
C LYS A 124 -21.30 -6.02 18.57
N GLY A 125 -20.77 -6.78 17.62
CA GLY A 125 -20.84 -6.51 16.19
C GLY A 125 -22.03 -7.15 15.47
N GLN A 126 -22.95 -7.79 16.18
CA GLN A 126 -24.15 -8.40 15.58
C GLN A 126 -24.96 -7.36 14.77
N LEU A 127 -25.03 -6.12 15.28
CA LEU A 127 -25.63 -4.98 14.59
C LEU A 127 -25.06 -4.75 13.19
N LEU A 128 -23.78 -5.03 12.96
CA LEU A 128 -23.13 -4.83 11.65
C LEU A 128 -23.52 -5.89 10.61
N LYS A 129 -24.14 -7.00 11.04
CA LYS A 129 -24.65 -8.05 10.15
C LYS A 129 -26.05 -7.71 9.68
N THR A 130 -26.90 -7.29 10.61
CA THR A 130 -28.33 -7.10 10.40
C THR A 130 -28.67 -5.71 9.89
N LEU A 131 -28.14 -4.64 10.50
CA LEU A 131 -28.55 -3.27 10.13
C LEU A 131 -28.31 -2.87 8.66
N PRO A 132 -27.22 -3.28 7.98
CA PRO A 132 -27.02 -2.89 6.58
C PRO A 132 -28.11 -3.44 5.64
N TYR A 133 -28.74 -4.57 6.02
CA TYR A 133 -29.76 -5.26 5.24
C TYR A 133 -31.16 -5.21 5.89
N ALA A 134 -31.29 -4.61 7.08
CA ALA A 134 -32.55 -4.47 7.78
C ALA A 134 -33.47 -3.48 7.06
N PRO A 135 -34.80 -3.69 7.05
CA PRO A 135 -35.77 -2.72 6.53
C PRO A 135 -35.66 -1.36 7.28
N ASN A 136 -36.04 -0.26 6.62
CA ASN A 136 -35.75 1.13 7.07
C ASN A 136 -36.36 1.51 8.44
N ASP A 137 -37.31 0.72 8.89
CA ASP A 137 -38.15 0.81 10.07
C ASP A 137 -37.46 0.28 11.35
N LEU A 138 -36.35 -0.45 11.21
CA LEU A 138 -35.52 -0.88 12.36
C LEU A 138 -34.44 0.16 12.66
N GLU A 139 -34.81 1.19 13.42
CA GLU A 139 -33.84 2.11 14.03
C GLU A 139 -33.11 1.40 15.17
N GLY A 140 -31.94 0.83 14.88
CA GLY A 140 -31.05 0.31 15.91
C GLY A 140 -30.57 1.43 16.85
N ASP A 141 -30.25 1.10 18.10
CA ASP A 141 -29.78 2.08 19.06
C ASP A 141 -28.40 2.63 18.64
N GLY A 142 -28.38 3.89 18.17
CA GLY A 142 -27.16 4.55 17.69
C GLY A 142 -26.08 4.71 18.77
N ARG A 143 -26.43 4.47 20.05
CA ARG A 143 -25.49 4.39 21.16
C ARG A 143 -24.56 3.18 21.06
N GLU A 144 -25.03 2.06 20.52
CA GLU A 144 -24.23 0.83 20.39
C GLU A 144 -23.20 0.90 19.24
N LEU A 145 -23.39 1.83 18.29
CA LEU A 145 -22.43 2.09 17.22
C LEU A 145 -21.17 2.83 17.69
N ARG A 146 -21.26 3.58 18.81
CA ARG A 146 -20.10 4.29 19.40
C ARG A 146 -18.89 3.39 19.65
N PRO A 147 -19.03 2.31 20.42
CA PRO A 147 -17.91 1.43 20.73
C PRO A 147 -17.36 0.75 19.48
N LEU A 148 -18.21 0.40 18.50
CA LEU A 148 -17.82 -0.23 17.24
C LEU A 148 -16.96 0.71 16.38
N ILE A 149 -17.39 1.96 16.19
CA ILE A 149 -16.61 2.97 15.46
C ILE A 149 -15.27 3.22 16.15
N ASN A 150 -15.26 3.34 17.49
CA ASN A 150 -14.01 3.53 18.23
C ASN A 150 -13.08 2.30 18.15
N ALA A 151 -13.62 1.08 18.08
CA ALA A 151 -12.82 -0.12 17.85
C ALA A 151 -12.20 -0.10 16.45
N ALA A 152 -12.98 0.21 15.42
CA ALA A 152 -12.49 0.35 14.04
C ALA A 152 -11.39 1.42 13.89
N ILE A 153 -11.57 2.60 14.51
CA ILE A 153 -10.54 3.67 14.51
C ILE A 153 -9.25 3.16 15.16
N ARG A 154 -9.36 2.48 16.31
CA ARG A 154 -8.19 1.93 17.02
C ARG A 154 -7.47 0.88 16.19
N TRP A 155 -8.22 0.05 15.47
CA TRP A 155 -7.66 -0.94 14.57
C TRP A 155 -6.82 -0.26 13.46
N VAL A 156 -7.38 0.74 12.77
CA VAL A 156 -6.65 1.48 11.71
C VAL A 156 -5.39 2.16 12.22
N VAL A 157 -5.44 2.76 13.42
CA VAL A 157 -4.30 3.41 14.06
C VAL A 157 -3.23 2.40 14.48
N SER A 158 -3.63 1.24 15.01
CA SER A 158 -2.70 0.19 15.44
C SER A 158 -1.93 -0.45 14.28
N GLU A 159 -2.49 -0.41 13.08
CA GLU A 159 -1.80 -0.83 11.86
C GLU A 159 -0.73 0.17 11.38
N ALA A 160 -0.55 1.32 12.05
CA ALA A 160 0.43 2.32 11.65
C ALA A 160 1.83 1.70 11.56
N PRO A 161 2.58 1.94 10.48
CA PRO A 161 3.81 1.21 10.26
C PRO A 161 4.76 1.60 11.38
N GLN A 162 5.20 0.62 12.16
CA GLN A 162 6.25 0.74 13.18
C GLN A 162 7.61 1.22 12.60
N ARG A 163 7.66 1.67 11.33
CA ARG A 163 8.84 2.22 10.65
C ARG A 163 9.51 3.37 11.42
N ARG A 164 8.78 4.14 12.22
CA ARG A 164 9.37 5.23 13.02
C ARG A 164 10.07 4.76 14.30
N LYS A 165 9.76 3.59 14.84
CA LYS A 165 10.39 3.07 16.08
C LYS A 165 11.70 2.32 15.82
N ARG A 166 11.85 1.64 14.67
CA ARG A 166 13.13 0.98 14.31
C ARG A 166 14.24 1.98 13.94
N ALA A 167 13.91 3.14 13.38
CA ALA A 167 14.89 4.21 13.12
C ALA A 167 15.43 4.87 14.41
N LYS A 168 14.62 4.92 15.48
CA LYS A 168 15.03 5.48 16.78
C LYS A 168 15.80 4.47 17.65
N LYS A 169 15.59 3.16 17.48
CA LYS A 169 16.33 2.12 18.22
C LYS A 169 17.74 1.88 17.66
N ARG A 170 17.96 2.03 16.34
CA ARG A 170 19.31 1.91 15.74
C ARG A 170 20.25 3.10 16.05
N ARG A 171 19.71 4.27 16.42
CA ARG A 171 20.52 5.44 16.87
C ARG A 171 20.84 5.44 18.37
N ARG A 172 20.29 4.51 19.16
CA ARG A 172 20.47 4.47 20.63
C ARG A 172 21.21 3.22 21.14
N GLY A 173 21.61 2.30 20.26
CA GLY A 173 22.35 1.08 20.61
C GLY A 173 23.77 1.04 20.04
N GLY A 174 24.34 2.19 19.74
CA GLY A 174 25.73 2.36 19.34
C GLY A 174 26.39 3.38 20.25
N VAL A 175 26.56 3.00 21.51
CA VAL A 175 27.53 3.56 22.46
C VAL A 175 28.13 2.35 23.16
#